data_AF-A0A2M8GEX4-F1
#
_entry.id   AF-A0A2M8GEX4-F1
#
_cell.length_a   1.000
_cell.length_b   1.000
_cell.length_c   1.000
_cell.angle_alpha   90.00
_cell.angle_beta   90.00
_cell.angle_gamma   90.00
#
_symmetry.space_group_name_H-M   'P 1'
#
loop_
_entity.id
_entity.type
_entity.pdbx_description
1 polymer ?
#
loop_
_entity_poly.entity_id
_entity_poly.type
_entity_poly.pdbx_seq_one_letter_code
_entity_poly.pdbx_strand_id
1 'polypeptide(L)'
;MATVAEVKEIFAQKGLNIKFPMQDDFLVKSVDIVERRTYPDGGIHFLLRIAFVDDRGREVSDLFPCDGRIERKKPLLTVSEEIPKPLTLKPLPLREKIAFENEDEALDYLREAITHLLEDKGYHLFERGEGDIYFQKESRGFFINLALRCDEAAIGRTEDLIELRRKHGATHDYGLVVPAFQDSLGISLLCEENWFREHGESLAAHRIGVYGVNNSDPNLIFPFTIYPRERELARYFMYTGPQWSILRNKYISSRKRGDI
;
A
#
# COMPACT_ATOMS: atom_id res chain seq x y z
N MET A 1 11.53 7.18 33.65
CA MET A 1 10.44 8.11 33.27
C MET A 1 11.13 9.38 32.82
N ALA A 2 10.77 9.90 31.66
CA ALA A 2 11.41 11.09 31.09
C ALA A 2 10.61 12.35 31.45
N THR A 3 11.25 13.50 31.50
CA THR A 3 10.58 14.81 31.64
C THR A 3 10.13 15.35 30.28
N VAL A 4 9.23 16.34 30.28
CA VAL A 4 8.84 17.06 29.06
C VAL A 4 10.06 17.72 28.40
N ALA A 5 11.01 18.23 29.18
CA ALA A 5 12.27 18.77 28.67
C ALA A 5 13.10 17.72 27.90
N GLU A 6 13.28 16.54 28.47
CA GLU A 6 14.03 15.45 27.82
C GLU A 6 13.33 14.97 26.55
N VAL A 7 11.99 14.92 26.56
CA VAL A 7 11.21 14.61 25.36
C VAL A 7 11.41 15.69 24.29
N LYS A 8 11.33 16.98 24.63
CA LYS A 8 11.62 18.08 23.69
C LYS A 8 12.98 17.94 23.04
N GLU A 9 14.01 17.62 23.83
CA GLU A 9 15.37 17.44 23.34
C GLU A 9 15.48 16.24 22.38
N ILE A 10 14.89 15.09 22.73
CA ILE A 10 14.89 13.89 21.87
C ILE A 10 14.21 14.17 20.52
N PHE A 11 13.11 14.93 20.52
CA PHE A 11 12.41 15.28 19.29
C PHE A 11 13.19 16.32 18.46
N ALA A 12 13.78 17.33 19.11
CA ALA A 12 14.62 18.33 18.46
C ALA A 12 15.85 17.68 17.79
N GLN A 13 16.51 16.73 18.45
CA GLN A 13 17.61 15.94 17.87
C GLN A 13 17.20 15.14 16.63
N LYS A 14 15.91 14.84 16.48
CA LYS A 14 15.34 14.15 15.31
C LYS A 14 14.77 15.11 14.25
N GLY A 15 14.97 16.42 14.39
CA GLY A 15 14.47 17.44 13.46
C GLY A 15 12.97 17.70 13.58
N LEU A 16 12.38 17.34 14.72
CA LEU A 16 10.97 17.52 15.02
C LEU A 16 10.81 18.63 16.07
N ASN A 17 10.08 19.69 15.72
CA ASN A 17 9.77 20.79 16.61
C ASN A 17 8.37 20.60 17.20
N ILE A 18 8.31 20.11 18.44
CA ILE A 18 7.05 20.03 19.19
C ILE A 18 6.82 21.33 19.95
N LYS A 19 5.63 21.91 19.81
CA LYS A 19 5.17 22.98 20.71
C LYS A 19 4.39 22.37 21.86
N PHE A 20 5.05 22.17 22.99
CA PHE A 20 4.38 21.80 24.23
C PHE A 20 3.94 23.06 24.99
N PRO A 21 2.64 23.22 25.30
CA PRO A 21 2.11 24.30 26.13
C PRO A 21 2.28 24.06 27.65
N MET A 22 2.96 22.99 28.07
CA MET A 22 3.15 22.59 29.47
C MET A 22 4.58 22.80 29.97
N GLN A 23 4.74 22.74 31.29
CA GLN A 23 6.02 22.93 31.98
C GLN A 23 6.99 21.77 31.72
N ASP A 24 8.28 22.10 31.74
CA ASP A 24 9.37 21.23 31.32
C ASP A 24 9.67 20.08 32.30
N ASP A 25 9.31 20.26 33.57
CA ASP A 25 9.57 19.34 34.68
C ASP A 25 8.51 18.23 34.83
N PHE A 26 7.39 18.31 34.09
CA PHE A 26 6.34 17.30 34.14
C PHE A 26 6.85 15.93 33.66
N LEU A 27 6.46 14.87 34.37
CA LEU A 27 6.90 13.51 34.06
C LEU A 27 6.03 12.89 32.98
N VAL A 28 6.65 12.46 31.89
CA VAL A 28 5.98 11.79 30.77
C VAL A 28 5.88 10.29 31.05
N LYS A 29 4.64 9.77 30.96
CA LYS A 29 4.33 8.35 31.07
C LYS A 29 4.31 7.65 29.72
N SER A 30 3.69 8.25 28.71
CA SER A 30 3.64 7.67 27.36
C SER A 30 3.56 8.75 26.29
N VAL A 31 4.02 8.38 25.09
CA VAL A 31 3.94 9.19 23.87
C VAL A 31 3.47 8.27 22.76
N ASP A 32 2.29 8.53 22.21
CA ASP A 32 1.69 7.79 21.12
C ASP A 32 1.58 8.66 19.87
N ILE A 33 1.85 8.08 18.70
CA ILE A 33 1.59 8.75 17.42
C ILE A 33 0.15 8.44 17.02
N VAL A 34 -0.68 9.47 16.99
CA VAL A 34 -2.10 9.38 16.59
C VAL A 34 -2.24 9.60 15.09
N GLU A 35 -1.49 10.54 14.54
CA GLU A 35 -1.51 10.85 13.11
C GLU A 35 -0.12 11.19 12.59
N ARG A 36 0.15 10.83 11.33
CA ARG A 36 1.38 11.18 10.62
C ARG A 36 1.05 11.59 9.18
N ARG A 37 1.41 12.82 8.81
CA ARG A 37 1.33 13.34 7.43
C ARG A 37 2.70 13.75 6.94
N THR A 38 3.06 13.34 5.73
CA THR A 38 4.31 13.73 5.06
C THR A 38 4.02 14.57 3.84
N TYR A 39 4.74 15.67 3.68
CA TYR A 39 4.60 16.62 2.59
C TYR A 39 5.72 16.44 1.56
N PRO A 40 5.48 16.77 0.27
CA PRO A 40 6.47 16.59 -0.80
C PRO A 40 7.78 17.36 -0.63
N ASP A 41 7.78 18.45 0.14
CA ASP A 41 8.93 19.30 0.44
C ASP A 41 9.81 18.78 1.59
N GLY A 42 9.52 17.57 2.09
CA GLY A 42 10.19 16.97 3.24
C GLY A 42 9.65 17.42 4.59
N GLY A 43 8.57 18.22 4.61
CA GLY A 43 7.81 18.51 5.82
C GLY A 43 7.13 17.27 6.36
N ILE A 44 7.08 17.14 7.68
CA ILE A 44 6.30 16.12 8.38
C ILE A 44 5.48 16.75 9.49
N HIS A 45 4.22 16.36 9.58
CA HIS A 45 3.33 16.72 10.67
C HIS A 45 2.93 15.47 11.44
N PHE A 46 3.08 15.51 12.76
CA PHE A 46 2.59 14.49 13.68
C PHE A 46 1.54 15.07 14.60
N LEU A 47 0.51 14.28 14.89
CA LEU A 47 -0.33 14.49 16.05
C LEU A 47 0.06 13.45 17.10
N LEU A 48 0.60 13.91 18.22
CA LEU A 48 1.06 13.06 19.31
C LEU A 48 0.06 13.09 20.45
N ARG A 49 -0.27 11.94 21.03
CA ARG A 49 -0.95 11.88 22.34
C ARG A 49 0.09 11.64 23.41
N ILE A 50 0.17 12.53 24.40
CA ILE A 50 1.18 12.45 25.45
C ILE A 50 0.49 12.40 26.79
N ALA A 51 0.78 11.34 27.55
CA ALA A 51 0.33 11.19 28.93
C ALA A 51 1.45 11.64 29.88
N PHE A 52 1.12 12.50 30.83
CA PHE A 52 2.06 13.09 31.77
C PHE A 52 1.43 13.24 33.16
N VAL A 53 2.28 13.42 34.16
CA VAL A 53 1.88 13.70 35.54
C VAL A 53 2.09 15.18 35.81
N ASP A 54 1.01 15.88 36.20
CA ASP A 54 1.05 17.30 36.55
C ASP A 54 1.68 17.55 37.93
N ASP A 55 1.84 18.83 38.28
CA ASP A 55 2.33 19.31 39.59
C ASP A 55 1.49 18.85 40.79
N ARG A 56 0.27 18.35 40.55
CA ARG A 56 -0.66 17.82 41.55
C ARG A 56 -0.64 16.29 41.61
N GLY A 57 0.25 15.64 40.88
CA GLY A 57 0.35 14.18 40.82
C GLY A 57 -0.77 13.51 40.02
N ARG A 58 -1.54 14.27 39.24
CA ARG A 58 -2.62 13.74 38.41
C ARG A 58 -2.09 13.36 37.04
N GLU A 59 -2.57 12.22 36.55
CA GLU A 59 -2.28 11.77 35.20
C GLU A 59 -3.21 12.48 34.22
N VAL A 60 -2.62 13.19 33.27
CA VAL A 60 -3.31 13.96 32.23
C VAL A 60 -2.81 13.46 30.87
N SER A 61 -3.70 13.34 29.90
CA SER A 61 -3.39 12.93 28.53
C SER A 61 -3.97 13.95 27.56
N ASP A 62 -3.16 14.45 26.64
CA ASP A 62 -3.58 15.47 25.67
C ASP A 62 -2.89 15.29 24.30
N LEU A 63 -3.40 15.99 23.28
CA LEU A 63 -2.94 15.94 21.90
C LEU A 63 -2.07 17.15 21.54
N PHE A 64 -0.91 16.87 20.95
CA PHE A 64 0.09 17.87 20.62
C PHE A 64 0.47 17.79 19.14
N PRO A 65 0.24 18.88 18.37
CA PRO A 65 0.73 18.97 17.00
C PRO A 65 2.25 19.19 17.03
N CYS A 66 2.93 18.48 16.13
CA CYS A 66 4.38 18.53 15.98
C CYS A 66 4.71 18.69 14.51
N ASP A 67 5.46 19.73 14.19
CA ASP A 67 5.96 19.98 12.84
C ASP A 67 7.45 19.71 12.79
N GLY A 68 7.91 19.10 11.71
CA GLY A 68 9.31 18.83 11.52
C GLY A 68 9.70 18.86 10.07
N ARG A 69 11.01 18.85 9.85
CA ARG A 69 11.59 18.70 8.52
C ARG A 69 12.48 17.49 8.56
N ILE A 70 12.22 16.53 7.68
CA ILE A 70 13.11 15.38 7.56
C ILE A 70 14.34 15.88 6.77
N GLU A 71 15.37 16.31 7.48
CA GLU A 71 16.72 16.39 6.91
C GLU A 71 17.22 14.97 6.67
N ARG A 72 16.83 14.40 5.53
CA ARG A 72 17.41 13.16 5.03
C ARG A 72 18.89 13.43 4.71
N LYS A 73 19.79 13.21 5.69
CA LYS A 73 20.89 12.29 5.36
C LYS A 73 20.16 11.00 5.05
N LYS A 74 19.90 10.73 3.76
CA LYS A 74 19.30 9.46 3.34
C LYS A 74 20.01 8.39 4.18
N PRO A 75 19.34 7.72 5.13
CA PRO A 75 19.70 6.34 5.27
C PRO A 75 19.39 5.86 3.86
N LEU A 76 20.41 5.41 3.14
CA LEU A 76 20.15 4.28 2.30
C LEU A 76 19.44 3.34 3.26
N LEU A 77 18.11 3.28 3.17
CA LEU A 77 17.49 1.99 3.24
C LEU A 77 18.29 1.21 2.21
N THR A 78 19.36 0.57 2.66
CA THR A 78 19.50 -0.84 2.37
C THR A 78 18.20 -1.47 2.88
N VAL A 79 17.11 -1.23 2.13
CA VAL A 79 16.33 -2.35 1.62
C VAL A 79 17.42 -3.33 1.28
N SER A 80 17.52 -4.42 2.03
CA SER A 80 18.44 -5.49 1.67
C SER A 80 18.40 -5.60 0.15
N GLU A 81 19.54 -5.41 -0.52
CA GLU A 81 19.60 -5.56 -1.97
C GLU A 81 19.18 -6.98 -2.39
N GLU A 82 19.06 -7.89 -1.42
CA GLU A 82 18.22 -9.07 -1.54
C GLU A 82 16.75 -8.63 -1.56
N ILE A 83 16.32 -8.25 -2.78
CA ILE A 83 15.02 -8.66 -3.32
C ILE A 83 14.75 -10.06 -2.73
N PRO A 84 13.63 -10.30 -2.01
CA PRO A 84 13.20 -11.68 -1.77
C PRO A 84 13.35 -12.36 -3.11
N LYS A 85 14.17 -13.43 -3.17
CA LYS A 85 14.65 -14.04 -4.41
C LYS A 85 13.59 -13.94 -5.49
N PRO A 86 13.97 -13.62 -6.75
CA PRO A 86 13.02 -13.53 -7.86
C PRO A 86 12.10 -14.75 -7.79
N LEU A 87 10.88 -14.56 -8.27
CA LEU A 87 9.93 -15.64 -8.50
C LEU A 87 10.73 -16.93 -8.79
N THR A 88 10.53 -17.95 -7.97
CA THR A 88 11.18 -19.25 -8.16
C THR A 88 10.92 -19.81 -9.55
N LEU A 89 9.76 -19.46 -10.13
CA LEU A 89 9.45 -19.63 -11.53
C LEU A 89 10.26 -18.68 -12.43
N LYS A 90 10.59 -19.15 -13.63
CA LYS A 90 11.24 -18.32 -14.65
C LYS A 90 10.41 -17.05 -14.87
N PRO A 91 11.02 -15.85 -14.83
CA PRO A 91 10.28 -14.60 -14.97
C PRO A 91 9.59 -14.52 -16.33
N LEU A 92 8.40 -13.92 -16.33
CA LEU A 92 7.66 -13.56 -17.53
C LEU A 92 8.42 -12.50 -18.34
N PRO A 93 8.27 -12.49 -19.67
CA PRO A 93 8.94 -11.52 -20.53
C PRO A 93 8.48 -10.09 -20.22
N LEU A 94 9.41 -9.14 -20.31
CA LEU A 94 9.10 -7.71 -20.19
C LEU A 94 8.36 -7.23 -21.45
N ARG A 95 7.47 -6.25 -21.28
CA ARG A 95 6.80 -5.58 -22.41
C ARG A 95 7.65 -4.43 -22.92
N GLU A 96 7.68 -4.26 -24.24
CA GLU A 96 8.38 -3.14 -24.88
C GLU A 96 7.65 -1.80 -24.70
N LYS A 97 6.32 -1.85 -24.55
CA LYS A 97 5.45 -0.67 -24.41
C LYS A 97 4.63 -0.74 -23.13
N ILE A 98 4.41 0.42 -22.51
CA ILE A 98 3.57 0.59 -21.33
C ILE A 98 2.08 0.55 -21.72
N ALA A 99 1.73 1.12 -22.86
CA ALA A 99 0.37 1.17 -23.36
C ALA A 99 -0.09 -0.22 -23.82
N PHE A 100 -1.37 -0.53 -23.59
CA PHE A 100 -2.03 -1.68 -24.18
C PHE A 100 -2.65 -1.28 -25.53
N GLU A 101 -2.60 -2.18 -26.50
CA GLU A 101 -3.19 -2.02 -27.83
C GLU A 101 -4.72 -2.14 -27.77
N ASN A 102 -5.24 -2.98 -26.87
CA ASN A 102 -6.66 -3.20 -26.67
C ASN A 102 -6.96 -3.76 -25.26
N GLU A 103 -8.25 -3.89 -24.94
CA GLU A 103 -8.74 -4.38 -23.65
C GLU A 103 -8.45 -5.86 -23.42
N ASP A 104 -8.50 -6.69 -24.46
CA ASP A 104 -8.23 -8.13 -24.36
C ASP A 104 -6.76 -8.38 -23.99
N GLU A 105 -5.82 -7.67 -24.64
CA GLU A 105 -4.39 -7.72 -24.30
C GLU A 105 -4.15 -7.34 -22.84
N ALA A 106 -4.80 -6.28 -22.37
CA ALA A 106 -4.68 -5.84 -20.98
C ALA A 106 -5.23 -6.90 -20.01
N LEU A 107 -6.35 -7.54 -20.33
CA LEU A 107 -6.95 -8.56 -19.48
C LEU A 107 -6.08 -9.82 -19.39
N ASP A 108 -5.59 -10.30 -20.52
CA ASP A 108 -4.68 -11.45 -20.60
C ASP A 108 -3.38 -11.17 -19.85
N TYR A 109 -2.85 -9.95 -19.98
CA TYR A 109 -1.67 -9.50 -19.25
C TYR A 109 -1.85 -9.57 -17.73
N LEU A 110 -2.96 -9.02 -17.21
CA LEU A 110 -3.25 -9.07 -15.78
C LEU A 110 -3.42 -10.50 -15.27
N ARG A 111 -4.13 -11.33 -16.05
CA ARG A 111 -4.35 -12.74 -15.75
C ARG A 111 -3.03 -13.50 -15.68
N GLU A 112 -2.16 -13.35 -16.67
CA GLU A 112 -0.86 -14.04 -16.72
C GLU A 112 0.03 -13.61 -15.56
N ALA A 113 0.14 -12.30 -15.29
CA ALA A 113 0.96 -11.75 -14.22
C ALA A 113 0.54 -12.26 -12.83
N ILE A 114 -0.75 -12.17 -12.49
CA ILE A 114 -1.21 -12.62 -11.16
C ILE A 114 -1.15 -14.14 -11.02
N THR A 115 -1.44 -14.89 -12.10
CA THR A 115 -1.34 -16.36 -12.10
C THR A 115 0.09 -16.79 -11.83
N HIS A 116 1.05 -16.20 -12.54
CA HIS A 116 2.47 -16.51 -12.37
C HIS A 116 2.95 -16.22 -10.93
N LEU A 117 2.58 -15.07 -10.36
CA LEU A 117 2.90 -14.76 -8.96
C LEU A 117 2.31 -15.80 -8.00
N LEU A 118 1.05 -16.18 -8.17
CA LEU A 118 0.37 -17.07 -7.24
C LEU A 118 0.88 -18.51 -7.34
N GLU A 119 1.09 -19.01 -8.56
CA GLU A 119 1.71 -20.31 -8.79
C GLU A 119 3.13 -20.36 -8.19
N ASP A 120 3.89 -19.27 -8.33
CA ASP A 120 5.20 -19.14 -7.71
C ASP A 120 5.13 -19.23 -6.18
N LYS A 121 4.03 -18.77 -5.57
CA LYS A 121 3.80 -18.88 -4.12
C LYS A 121 3.09 -20.18 -3.72
N GLY A 122 2.99 -21.14 -4.64
CA GLY A 122 2.45 -22.49 -4.38
C GLY A 122 0.92 -22.54 -4.32
N TYR A 123 0.23 -21.54 -4.87
CA TYR A 123 -1.19 -21.67 -5.16
C TYR A 123 -1.41 -22.45 -6.44
N HIS A 124 -2.54 -23.14 -6.53
CA HIS A 124 -2.97 -23.82 -7.75
C HIS A 124 -4.23 -23.18 -8.29
N LEU A 125 -4.28 -22.97 -9.60
CA LEU A 125 -5.45 -22.49 -10.31
C LEU A 125 -6.55 -23.56 -10.27
N PHE A 126 -7.76 -23.17 -9.92
CA PHE A 126 -8.94 -24.03 -9.96
C PHE A 126 -10.08 -23.30 -10.66
N GLU A 127 -10.80 -24.02 -11.52
CA GLU A 127 -12.02 -23.50 -12.12
C GLU A 127 -13.14 -23.52 -11.07
N ARG A 128 -13.40 -22.36 -10.45
CA ARG A 128 -14.63 -22.06 -9.71
C ARG A 128 -15.24 -20.83 -10.33
N GLY A 129 -16.40 -20.96 -10.97
CA GLY A 129 -17.10 -19.87 -11.68
C GLY A 129 -17.74 -18.80 -10.77
N GLU A 130 -17.18 -18.55 -9.59
CA GLU A 130 -17.68 -17.55 -8.64
C GLU A 130 -16.85 -16.26 -8.62
N GLY A 131 -15.71 -16.21 -9.32
CA GLY A 131 -14.92 -15.00 -9.59
C GLY A 131 -14.21 -15.13 -10.94
N ASP A 132 -13.47 -14.11 -11.36
CA ASP A 132 -12.73 -14.20 -12.64
C ASP A 132 -11.63 -15.27 -12.57
N ILE A 133 -10.96 -15.37 -11.42
CA ILE A 133 -9.94 -16.39 -11.16
C ILE A 133 -10.04 -16.86 -9.71
N TYR A 134 -9.91 -18.16 -9.50
CA TYR A 134 -9.85 -18.76 -8.17
C TYR A 134 -8.60 -19.62 -8.01
N PHE A 135 -7.88 -19.38 -6.92
CA PHE A 135 -6.70 -20.13 -6.54
C PHE A 135 -6.89 -20.80 -5.19
N GLN A 136 -6.17 -21.90 -4.96
CA GLN A 136 -6.16 -22.55 -3.65
C GLN A 136 -4.75 -23.01 -3.28
N LYS A 137 -4.36 -22.72 -2.03
CA LYS A 137 -3.18 -23.27 -1.38
C LYS A 137 -3.65 -23.94 -0.09
N GLU A 138 -3.48 -25.26 0.00
CA GLU A 138 -4.00 -26.08 1.11
C GLU A 138 -5.52 -25.86 1.33
N SER A 139 -5.91 -25.33 2.49
CA SER A 139 -7.30 -25.02 2.86
C SER A 139 -7.72 -23.57 2.60
N ARG A 140 -6.82 -22.73 2.08
CA ARG A 140 -7.05 -21.31 1.83
C ARG A 140 -7.30 -21.07 0.35
N GLY A 141 -8.50 -20.60 0.04
CA GLY A 141 -8.83 -20.13 -1.30
C GLY A 141 -8.53 -18.64 -1.48
N PHE A 142 -8.38 -18.21 -2.71
CA PHE A 142 -8.16 -16.82 -3.08
C PHE A 142 -9.01 -16.49 -4.30
N PHE A 143 -10.01 -15.62 -4.11
CA PHE A 143 -10.83 -15.09 -5.19
C PHE A 143 -10.23 -13.80 -5.73
N ILE A 144 -10.06 -13.74 -7.05
CA ILE A 144 -9.52 -12.58 -7.76
C ILE A 144 -10.50 -12.16 -8.85
N ASN A 145 -10.79 -10.86 -8.85
CA ASN A 145 -11.43 -10.19 -9.99
C ASN A 145 -10.42 -9.28 -10.69
N LEU A 146 -10.52 -9.20 -12.01
CA LEU A 146 -9.69 -8.35 -12.85
C LEU A 146 -10.50 -7.11 -13.26
N ALA A 147 -9.87 -5.94 -13.17
CA ALA A 147 -10.45 -4.72 -13.70
C ALA A 147 -9.43 -3.95 -14.53
N LEU A 148 -9.82 -3.57 -15.76
CA LEU A 148 -8.96 -2.82 -16.68
C LEU A 148 -8.87 -1.34 -16.32
N ARG A 149 -9.95 -0.81 -15.73
CA ARG A 149 -10.16 0.60 -15.44
C ARG A 149 -10.72 0.76 -14.03
N CYS A 150 -10.20 1.72 -13.29
CA CYS A 150 -10.73 2.18 -12.01
C CYS A 150 -11.92 3.12 -12.27
N ASP A 151 -13.03 2.54 -12.73
CA ASP A 151 -14.29 3.20 -13.06
C ASP A 151 -15.48 2.46 -12.43
N GLU A 152 -16.70 2.71 -12.92
CA GLU A 152 -17.92 2.03 -12.44
C GLU A 152 -17.87 0.50 -12.63
N ALA A 153 -17.18 0.00 -13.66
CA ALA A 153 -17.05 -1.44 -13.87
C ALA A 153 -16.16 -2.06 -12.78
N ALA A 154 -15.08 -1.39 -12.38
CA ALA A 154 -14.29 -1.82 -11.21
C ALA A 154 -15.10 -1.82 -9.92
N ILE A 155 -16.03 -0.88 -9.74
CA ILE A 155 -16.91 -0.87 -8.57
C ILE A 155 -17.74 -2.15 -8.54
N GLY A 156 -18.41 -2.51 -9.64
CA GLY A 156 -19.17 -3.76 -9.74
C GLY A 156 -18.30 -4.99 -9.41
N ARG A 157 -17.07 -5.04 -9.94
CA ARG A 157 -16.12 -6.12 -9.61
C ARG A 157 -15.76 -6.18 -8.12
N THR A 158 -15.71 -5.04 -7.44
CA THR A 158 -15.46 -5.02 -5.98
C THR A 158 -16.67 -5.43 -5.16
N GLU A 159 -17.89 -5.09 -5.62
CA GLU A 159 -19.12 -5.54 -4.97
C GLU A 159 -19.24 -7.07 -5.04
N ASP A 160 -18.93 -7.67 -6.19
CA ASP A 160 -18.84 -9.13 -6.34
C ASP A 160 -17.87 -9.75 -5.30
N LEU A 161 -16.68 -9.15 -5.11
CA LEU A 161 -15.71 -9.60 -4.11
C LEU A 161 -16.24 -9.45 -2.68
N ILE A 162 -17.00 -8.40 -2.39
CA ILE A 162 -17.66 -8.21 -1.08
C ILE A 162 -18.69 -9.32 -0.84
N GLU A 163 -19.48 -9.68 -1.85
CA GLU A 163 -20.46 -10.77 -1.77
C GLU A 163 -19.76 -12.11 -1.54
N LEU A 164 -18.69 -12.41 -2.28
CA LEU A 164 -17.87 -13.58 -2.06
C LEU A 164 -17.29 -13.59 -0.64
N ARG A 165 -16.85 -12.43 -0.14
CA ARG A 165 -16.35 -12.30 1.23
C ARG A 165 -17.39 -12.60 2.29
N ARG A 166 -18.64 -12.20 2.06
CA ARG A 166 -19.78 -12.51 2.95
C ARG A 166 -20.10 -14.02 2.91
N LYS A 167 -20.02 -14.65 1.74
CA LYS A 167 -20.31 -16.08 1.53
C LYS A 167 -19.23 -17.01 2.10
N HIS A 168 -17.95 -16.75 1.77
CA HIS A 168 -16.85 -17.68 2.04
C HIS A 168 -16.03 -17.32 3.28
N GLY A 169 -16.27 -16.16 3.89
CA GLY A 169 -15.70 -15.84 5.18
C GLY A 169 -14.20 -15.51 5.14
N ALA A 170 -13.58 -15.52 6.32
CA ALA A 170 -12.18 -15.11 6.52
C ALA A 170 -11.14 -16.21 6.21
N THR A 171 -11.62 -17.40 5.80
CA THR A 171 -10.80 -18.54 5.40
C THR A 171 -10.22 -18.36 4.00
N HIS A 172 -10.76 -17.41 3.23
CA HIS A 172 -10.31 -17.05 1.90
C HIS A 172 -9.71 -15.64 1.88
N ASP A 173 -8.87 -15.39 0.89
CA ASP A 173 -8.37 -14.06 0.55
C ASP A 173 -9.11 -13.54 -0.70
N TYR A 174 -9.15 -12.22 -0.88
CA TYR A 174 -9.95 -11.56 -1.93
C TYR A 174 -9.15 -10.41 -2.53
N GLY A 175 -9.19 -10.26 -3.85
CA GLY A 175 -8.30 -9.33 -4.55
C GLY A 175 -8.89 -8.75 -5.83
N LEU A 176 -8.76 -7.44 -5.99
CA LEU A 176 -8.92 -6.76 -7.27
C LEU A 176 -7.53 -6.55 -7.88
N VAL A 177 -7.35 -6.95 -9.13
CA VAL A 177 -6.11 -6.74 -9.88
C VAL A 177 -6.36 -5.76 -11.00
N VAL A 178 -5.53 -4.73 -11.09
CA VAL A 178 -5.63 -3.64 -12.06
C VAL A 178 -4.27 -3.38 -12.71
N PRO A 179 -4.19 -2.71 -13.88
CA PRO A 179 -2.94 -2.16 -14.37
C PRO A 179 -2.45 -1.07 -13.41
N ALA A 180 -1.13 -0.97 -13.22
CA ALA A 180 -0.53 0.05 -12.37
C ALA A 180 -0.64 1.46 -12.96
N PHE A 181 -0.83 1.58 -14.29
CA PHE A 181 -1.19 2.81 -14.97
C PHE A 181 -2.24 2.52 -16.03
N GLN A 182 -3.31 3.32 -16.05
CA GLN A 182 -4.48 3.06 -16.89
C GLN A 182 -4.71 4.14 -17.96
N ASP A 183 -3.69 4.97 -18.20
CA ASP A 183 -3.77 6.12 -19.11
C ASP A 183 -4.06 5.70 -20.56
N SER A 184 -3.48 4.60 -21.04
CA SER A 184 -3.79 4.06 -22.38
C SER A 184 -5.22 3.52 -22.48
N LEU A 185 -5.87 3.29 -21.34
CA LEU A 185 -7.25 2.81 -21.23
C LEU A 185 -8.22 3.97 -20.91
N GLY A 186 -7.74 5.22 -20.95
CA GLY A 186 -8.56 6.42 -20.75
C GLY A 186 -8.73 6.86 -19.29
N ILE A 187 -8.09 6.19 -18.32
CA ILE A 187 -8.13 6.59 -16.91
C ILE A 187 -6.81 7.24 -16.53
N SER A 188 -6.85 8.52 -16.19
CA SER A 188 -5.65 9.21 -15.71
C SER A 188 -5.22 8.70 -14.34
N LEU A 189 -3.91 8.74 -14.06
CA LEU A 189 -3.39 8.44 -12.71
C LEU A 189 -4.11 9.23 -11.59
N LEU A 190 -4.53 10.47 -11.85
CA LEU A 190 -5.30 11.24 -10.86
C LEU A 190 -6.69 10.64 -10.62
N CYS A 191 -7.36 10.19 -11.67
CA CYS A 191 -8.66 9.51 -11.57
C CYS A 191 -8.53 8.19 -10.83
N GLU A 192 -7.51 7.39 -11.15
CA GLU A 192 -7.19 6.14 -10.46
C GLU A 192 -6.93 6.37 -8.96
N GLU A 193 -6.12 7.36 -8.60
CA GLU A 193 -5.84 7.71 -7.19
C GLU A 193 -7.08 8.20 -6.44
N ASN A 194 -7.96 8.94 -7.11
CA ASN A 194 -9.23 9.37 -6.53
C ASN A 194 -10.15 8.17 -6.30
N TRP A 195 -10.20 7.21 -7.23
CA TRP A 195 -10.96 5.98 -7.08
C TRP A 195 -10.49 5.18 -5.85
N PHE A 196 -9.17 5.03 -5.66
CA PHE A 196 -8.64 4.37 -4.46
C PHE A 196 -8.97 5.12 -3.17
N ARG A 197 -8.98 6.46 -3.19
CA ARG A 197 -9.35 7.26 -2.02
C ARG A 197 -10.83 7.11 -1.67
N GLU A 198 -11.70 7.06 -2.67
CA GLU A 198 -13.16 7.01 -2.48
C GLU A 198 -13.63 5.61 -2.07
N HIS A 199 -13.01 4.55 -2.60
CA HIS A 199 -13.45 3.17 -2.35
C HIS A 199 -12.55 2.39 -1.39
N GLY A 200 -11.34 2.89 -1.10
CA GLY A 200 -10.34 2.19 -0.31
C GLY A 200 -10.81 1.83 1.10
N GLU A 201 -11.59 2.68 1.76
CA GLU A 201 -12.13 2.40 3.10
C GLU A 201 -13.11 1.23 3.09
N SER A 202 -14.01 1.17 2.09
CA SER A 202 -14.96 0.08 1.93
C SER A 202 -14.26 -1.26 1.66
N LEU A 203 -13.24 -1.26 0.80
CA LEU A 203 -12.44 -2.45 0.51
C LEU A 203 -11.64 -2.90 1.73
N ALA A 204 -11.07 -1.96 2.48
CA ALA A 204 -10.35 -2.22 3.72
C ALA A 204 -11.24 -2.85 4.78
N ALA A 205 -12.48 -2.37 4.94
CA ALA A 205 -13.45 -2.92 5.89
C ALA A 205 -13.74 -4.40 5.61
N HIS A 206 -13.72 -4.81 4.33
CA HIS A 206 -13.94 -6.21 3.91
C HIS A 206 -12.64 -7.01 3.77
N ARG A 207 -11.47 -6.39 3.94
CA ARG A 207 -10.14 -6.96 3.71
C ARG A 207 -9.93 -7.44 2.27
N ILE A 208 -10.40 -6.65 1.31
CA ILE A 208 -10.19 -6.90 -0.11
C ILE A 208 -8.91 -6.20 -0.56
N GLY A 209 -7.97 -6.99 -1.08
CA GLY A 209 -6.71 -6.52 -1.63
C GLY A 209 -6.90 -5.78 -2.94
N VAL A 210 -6.11 -4.74 -3.18
CA VAL A 210 -6.03 -4.09 -4.49
C VAL A 210 -4.58 -4.10 -4.93
N TYR A 211 -4.33 -4.67 -6.12
CA TYR A 211 -3.00 -4.94 -6.63
C TYR A 211 -2.81 -4.37 -8.03
N GLY A 212 -1.80 -3.53 -8.21
CA GLY A 212 -1.44 -2.93 -9.49
C GLY A 212 -0.31 -3.69 -10.16
N VAL A 213 -0.53 -4.24 -11.35
CA VAL A 213 0.51 -4.90 -12.15
C VAL A 213 1.27 -3.84 -12.93
N ASN A 214 2.59 -3.77 -12.79
CA ASN A 214 3.41 -2.85 -13.57
C ASN A 214 3.20 -3.12 -15.06
N ASN A 215 2.81 -2.13 -15.85
CA ASN A 215 2.52 -2.27 -17.27
C ASN A 215 3.69 -2.78 -18.13
N SER A 216 4.95 -2.54 -17.73
CA SER A 216 6.13 -2.97 -18.50
C SER A 216 6.76 -4.26 -17.96
N ASP A 217 6.50 -4.61 -16.70
CA ASP A 217 7.09 -5.76 -16.02
C ASP A 217 6.01 -6.58 -15.29
N PRO A 218 5.52 -7.68 -15.89
CA PRO A 218 4.46 -8.50 -15.29
C PRO A 218 4.88 -9.18 -13.97
N ASN A 219 6.18 -9.25 -13.69
CA ASN A 219 6.71 -9.87 -12.48
C ASN A 219 6.63 -8.93 -11.26
N LEU A 220 6.26 -7.66 -11.48
CA LEU A 220 6.23 -6.63 -10.46
C LEU A 220 4.78 -6.17 -10.19
N ILE A 221 4.22 -6.67 -9.10
CA ILE A 221 2.86 -6.38 -8.65
C ILE A 221 2.92 -5.60 -7.34
N PHE A 222 2.30 -4.42 -7.33
CA PHE A 222 2.28 -3.51 -6.21
C PHE A 222 1.00 -3.65 -5.40
N PRO A 223 1.08 -3.81 -4.07
CA PRO A 223 -0.10 -3.71 -3.23
C PRO A 223 -0.42 -2.24 -2.98
N PHE A 224 -1.62 -1.81 -3.36
CA PHE A 224 -2.21 -0.59 -2.80
C PHE A 224 -2.74 -0.87 -1.39
N THR A 225 -3.12 -2.13 -1.12
CA THR A 225 -3.45 -2.66 0.20
C THR A 225 -2.83 -4.05 0.39
N ILE A 226 -2.48 -4.42 1.64
CA ILE A 226 -1.91 -5.74 1.97
C ILE A 226 -2.89 -6.48 2.88
N TYR A 227 -3.62 -7.44 2.31
CA TYR A 227 -4.54 -8.31 3.05
C TYR A 227 -4.33 -9.84 2.93
N PRO A 228 -3.47 -10.40 2.03
CA PRO A 228 -3.26 -11.84 2.02
C PRO A 228 -2.73 -12.31 3.37
N ARG A 229 -3.27 -13.43 3.84
CA ARG A 229 -2.82 -14.03 5.11
C ARG A 229 -1.67 -15.00 4.92
N GLU A 230 -1.48 -15.48 3.69
CA GLU A 230 -0.35 -16.33 3.32
C GLU A 230 0.95 -15.53 3.47
N ARG A 231 1.90 -16.09 4.21
CA ARG A 231 3.07 -15.36 4.73
C ARG A 231 4.05 -14.99 3.62
N GLU A 232 4.25 -15.85 2.63
CA GLU A 232 5.19 -15.61 1.52
C GLU A 232 4.64 -14.56 0.58
N LEU A 233 3.35 -14.60 0.29
CA LEU A 233 2.67 -13.61 -0.52
C LEU A 233 2.60 -12.25 0.20
N ALA A 234 2.28 -12.23 1.50
CA ALA A 234 2.33 -11.01 2.30
C ALA A 234 3.75 -10.40 2.32
N ARG A 235 4.80 -11.22 2.45
CA ARG A 235 6.20 -10.77 2.38
C ARG A 235 6.55 -10.17 1.02
N TYR A 236 6.12 -10.79 -0.08
CA TYR A 236 6.30 -10.23 -1.42
C TYR A 236 5.70 -8.82 -1.50
N PHE A 237 4.46 -8.66 -1.06
CA PHE A 237 3.76 -7.38 -1.09
C PHE A 237 4.37 -6.33 -0.14
N MET A 238 4.84 -6.71 1.05
CA MET A 238 5.60 -5.81 1.93
C MET A 238 6.87 -5.27 1.26
N TYR A 239 7.46 -6.04 0.35
CA TYR A 239 8.66 -5.64 -0.38
C TYR A 239 8.35 -4.75 -1.59
N THR A 240 7.32 -5.08 -2.37
CA THR A 240 6.96 -4.32 -3.57
C THR A 240 6.20 -3.02 -3.26
N GLY A 241 5.48 -2.94 -2.13
CA GLY A 241 4.73 -1.75 -1.72
C GLY A 241 5.52 -0.43 -1.75
N PRO A 242 6.71 -0.34 -1.13
CA PRO A 242 7.53 0.88 -1.19
C PRO A 242 7.98 1.26 -2.61
N GLN A 243 8.09 0.30 -3.53
CA GLN A 243 8.55 0.54 -4.89
C GLN A 243 7.50 1.28 -5.73
N TRP A 244 6.21 1.12 -5.41
CA TRP A 244 5.12 1.85 -6.07
C TRP A 244 5.36 3.36 -6.06
N SER A 245 5.72 3.92 -4.90
CA SER A 245 5.99 5.37 -4.77
C SER A 245 7.11 5.84 -5.68
N ILE A 246 8.13 5.00 -5.89
CA ILE A 246 9.26 5.31 -6.78
C ILE A 246 8.80 5.29 -8.24
N LEU A 247 8.07 4.24 -8.64
CA LEU A 247 7.60 4.09 -10.02
C LEU A 247 6.60 5.19 -10.39
N ARG A 248 5.61 5.45 -9.53
CA ARG A 248 4.66 6.54 -9.66
C ARG A 248 5.35 7.89 -9.90
N ASN A 249 6.36 8.21 -9.09
CA ASN A 249 7.08 9.48 -9.23
C ASN A 249 7.88 9.56 -10.54
N LYS A 250 8.44 8.43 -11.00
CA LYS A 250 9.09 8.35 -12.32
C LYS A 250 8.08 8.59 -13.44
N TYR A 251 6.92 7.95 -13.38
CA TYR A 251 5.84 8.09 -14.37
C TYR A 251 5.33 9.54 -14.49
N ILE A 252 5.11 10.22 -13.35
CA ILE A 252 4.73 11.64 -13.33
C ILE A 252 5.83 12.51 -13.96
N SER A 253 7.10 12.16 -13.71
CA SER A 253 8.25 12.93 -14.21
C SER A 253 8.47 12.77 -15.71
N SER A 254 8.30 11.57 -16.27
CA SER A 254 8.40 11.30 -17.71
C SER A 254 7.26 11.95 -18.49
N ARG A 255 6.05 11.99 -17.93
CA ARG A 255 4.92 12.73 -18.53
C ARG A 255 5.16 14.23 -18.65
N LYS A 256 5.80 14.85 -17.64
CA LYS A 256 6.19 16.27 -17.72
C LYS A 256 7.22 16.56 -18.81
N ARG A 257 7.96 15.54 -19.26
CA ARG A 257 8.98 15.65 -20.32
C ARG A 257 8.45 15.29 -21.71
N GLY A 258 7.25 14.70 -21.81
CA GLY A 258 6.68 14.23 -23.08
C GLY A 258 7.27 12.92 -23.58
N ASP A 259 7.90 12.12 -22.70
CA ASP A 259 8.62 10.88 -23.05
C ASP A 259 7.70 9.63 -23.08
N ILE A 260 6.38 9.80 -23.03
CA ILE A 260 5.36 8.73 -23.08
C ILE A 260 4.25 9.12 -24.05
#